data_AF-A0A2N2DD11-F1
#
_entry.id   AF-A0A2N2DD11-F1
#
_cell.length_a   1.000
_cell.length_b   1.000
_cell.length_c   1.000
_cell.angle_alpha   90.00
_cell.angle_beta   90.00
_cell.angle_gamma   90.00
#
_symmetry.space_group_name_H-M   'P 1'
#
loop_
_entity.id
_entity.type
_entity.pdbx_description
1 polymer ?
#
loop_
_entity_poly.entity_id
_entity_poly.type
_entity_poly.pdbx_seq_one_letter_code
_entity_poly.pdbx_strand_id
1 'polypeptide(L)'
;MSAKVIKAFRKRIEENVKKLFKEGSVKWDPHALAELDNDDITTEEVKAAIDSIELIELYWTHGYYSPKCLLYISIPGKPHTHIVTILSDTHVYVKTGYIVSDAKKFKSDGKTRVKDFEK
;
A
#
# COMPACT_ATOMS: atom_id res chain seq x y z
N MET A 1 -21.27 11.67 5.21
CA MET A 1 -21.15 10.21 5.08
C MET A 1 -20.79 9.64 6.45
N SER A 2 -21.46 8.60 6.96
CA SER A 2 -21.19 8.12 8.32
C SER A 2 -19.83 7.40 8.42
N ALA A 3 -19.19 7.42 9.59
CA ALA A 3 -17.92 6.73 9.82
C ALA A 3 -17.99 5.23 9.48
N LYS A 4 -19.15 4.60 9.68
CA LYS A 4 -19.42 3.19 9.33
C LYS A 4 -19.33 2.96 7.81
N VAL A 5 -19.86 3.87 7.00
CA VAL A 5 -19.83 3.77 5.54
C VAL A 5 -18.40 3.91 5.03
N ILE A 6 -17.64 4.89 5.55
CA ILE A 6 -16.23 5.09 5.18
C ILE A 6 -15.40 3.84 5.53
N LYS A 7 -15.60 3.28 6.74
CA LYS A 7 -14.92 2.06 7.18
C LYS A 7 -15.23 0.87 6.28
N ALA A 8 -16.51 0.66 5.94
CA ALA A 8 -16.93 -0.42 5.05
C ALA A 8 -16.33 -0.27 3.64
N PHE A 9 -16.30 0.97 3.12
CA PHE A 9 -15.72 1.25 1.82
C PHE A 9 -14.22 0.95 1.79
N ARG A 10 -13.45 1.41 2.78
CA ARG A 10 -12.02 1.12 2.90
C ARG A 10 -11.73 -0.38 2.96
N LYS A 11 -12.51 -1.13 3.76
CA LYS A 11 -12.39 -2.59 3.86
C LYS A 11 -12.61 -3.28 2.51
N ARG A 12 -13.61 -2.82 1.74
CA ARG A 12 -13.88 -3.35 0.39
C ARG A 12 -12.73 -3.07 -0.58
N ILE A 13 -12.05 -1.92 -0.46
CA ILE A 13 -10.86 -1.62 -1.26
C ILE A 13 -9.72 -2.58 -0.90
N GLU A 14 -9.44 -2.81 0.38
CA GLU A 14 -8.43 -3.78 0.82
C GLU A 14 -8.72 -5.19 0.29
N GLU A 15 -9.97 -5.65 0.43
CA GLU A 15 -10.41 -6.97 -0.06
C GLU A 15 -10.24 -7.08 -1.58
N ASN A 16 -10.55 -6.02 -2.33
CA ASN A 16 -10.37 -5.98 -3.78
C ASN A 16 -8.89 -6.06 -4.17
N VAL A 17 -8.02 -5.31 -3.48
CA VAL A 17 -6.57 -5.39 -3.70
C VAL A 17 -6.06 -6.81 -3.44
N LYS A 18 -6.40 -7.40 -2.29
CA LYS A 18 -5.99 -8.77 -1.94
C LYS A 18 -6.45 -9.78 -2.99
N LYS A 19 -7.68 -9.66 -3.47
CA LYS A 19 -8.23 -10.49 -4.55
C LYS A 19 -7.39 -10.37 -5.83
N LEU A 20 -7.15 -9.15 -6.31
CA LEU A 20 -6.41 -8.91 -7.55
C LEU A 20 -4.95 -9.41 -7.46
N PHE A 21 -4.32 -9.29 -6.29
CA PHE A 21 -3.00 -9.90 -6.04
C PHE A 21 -3.03 -11.42 -6.16
N LYS A 22 -4.02 -12.09 -5.54
CA LYS A 22 -4.20 -13.55 -5.60
C LYS A 22 -4.49 -14.05 -7.02
N GLU A 23 -5.19 -13.26 -7.83
CA GLU A 23 -5.49 -13.56 -9.23
C GLU A 23 -4.29 -13.30 -10.17
N GLY A 24 -3.19 -12.72 -9.67
CA GLY A 24 -2.03 -12.35 -10.50
C GLY A 24 -2.25 -11.09 -11.34
N SER A 25 -3.33 -10.35 -11.10
CA SER A 25 -3.70 -9.12 -11.81
C SER A 25 -2.93 -7.89 -11.31
N VAL A 26 -1.60 -8.05 -11.15
CA VAL A 26 -0.70 -7.02 -10.61
C VAL A 26 0.29 -6.60 -11.67
N LYS A 27 0.40 -5.29 -11.88
CA LYS A 27 1.38 -4.67 -12.78
C LYS A 27 2.37 -3.87 -11.95
N TRP A 28 3.65 -4.16 -12.14
CA TRP A 28 4.74 -3.54 -11.40
C TRP A 28 5.39 -2.50 -12.30
N ASP A 29 5.40 -1.24 -11.89
CA ASP A 29 6.18 -0.22 -12.58
C ASP A 29 7.68 -0.52 -12.39
N PRO A 30 8.54 -0.27 -13.40
CA PRO A 30 9.99 -0.47 -13.28
C PRO A 30 10.61 0.28 -12.10
N HIS A 31 10.11 1.48 -11.78
CA HIS A 31 10.53 2.24 -10.61
C HIS A 31 10.22 1.49 -9.30
N ALA A 32 9.04 0.86 -9.19
CA ALA A 32 8.70 0.08 -8.00
C ALA A 32 9.61 -1.14 -7.83
N LEU A 33 9.96 -1.80 -8.94
CA LEU A 33 10.89 -2.93 -8.89
C LEU A 33 12.28 -2.50 -8.39
N ALA A 34 12.79 -1.37 -8.88
CA ALA A 34 14.10 -0.86 -8.46
C ALA A 34 14.13 -0.43 -6.98
N GLU A 35 13.09 0.24 -6.48
CA GLU A 35 13.03 0.64 -5.07
C GLU A 35 12.93 -0.57 -4.13
N LEU A 36 12.10 -1.56 -4.48
CA LEU A 36 11.98 -2.78 -3.70
C LEU A 36 13.30 -3.58 -3.69
N ASP A 37 13.97 -3.67 -4.84
CA ASP A 37 15.28 -4.35 -4.95
C ASP A 37 16.36 -3.65 -4.12
N ASN A 38 16.38 -2.31 -4.10
CA ASN A 38 17.27 -1.53 -3.23
C ASN A 38 17.06 -1.82 -1.73
N ASP A 39 15.83 -2.19 -1.35
CA ASP A 39 15.44 -2.57 0.01
C ASP A 39 15.53 -4.09 0.27
N ASP A 40 16.09 -4.87 -0.67
CA ASP A 40 16.19 -6.33 -0.63
C ASP A 40 14.80 -7.00 -0.49
N ILE A 41 13.78 -6.47 -1.17
CA ILE A 41 12.40 -7.00 -1.15
C ILE A 41 12.03 -7.50 -2.55
N THR A 42 11.67 -8.78 -2.64
CA THR A 42 11.20 -9.39 -3.89
C THR A 42 9.69 -9.21 -4.08
N THR A 43 9.22 -9.26 -5.33
CA THR A 43 7.78 -9.22 -5.59
C THR A 43 7.07 -10.47 -5.03
N GLU A 44 7.79 -11.57 -4.91
CA GLU A 44 7.34 -12.85 -4.36
C GLU A 44 7.09 -12.74 -2.86
N GLU A 45 7.96 -12.06 -2.11
CA GLU A 45 7.74 -11.74 -0.70
C GLU A 45 6.51 -10.85 -0.51
N VAL A 46 6.36 -9.82 -1.35
CA VAL A 46 5.16 -8.96 -1.33
C VAL A 46 3.90 -9.79 -1.61
N LYS A 47 3.93 -10.66 -2.63
CA LYS A 47 2.82 -11.57 -2.98
C LYS A 47 2.53 -12.58 -1.88
N ALA A 48 3.54 -13.06 -1.16
CA ALA A 48 3.34 -13.98 -0.03
C ALA A 48 2.72 -13.29 1.18
N ALA A 49 2.98 -11.99 1.35
CA ALA A 49 2.48 -11.18 2.45
C ALA A 49 1.11 -10.51 2.20
N ILE A 50 0.41 -10.83 1.11
CA ILE A 50 -0.80 -10.12 0.67
C ILE A 50 -1.93 -10.09 1.71
N ASP A 51 -2.04 -11.11 2.56
CA ASP A 51 -3.12 -11.21 3.54
C ASP A 51 -2.93 -10.17 4.67
N SER A 52 -1.70 -9.67 4.84
CA SER A 52 -1.35 -8.59 5.77
C SER A 52 -1.65 -7.18 5.25
N ILE A 53 -2.10 -7.03 3.99
CA ILE A 53 -2.39 -5.70 3.41
C ILE A 53 -3.41 -4.94 4.28
N GLU A 54 -3.05 -3.70 4.61
CA GLU A 54 -3.89 -2.71 5.28
C GLU A 54 -3.85 -1.39 4.50
N LEU A 55 -5.01 -0.78 4.26
CA LEU A 55 -5.12 0.50 3.56
C LEU A 55 -4.85 1.64 4.54
N ILE A 56 -3.77 2.37 4.31
CA ILE A 56 -3.34 3.52 5.13
C ILE A 56 -3.95 4.81 4.59
N GLU A 57 -3.77 5.09 3.30
CA GLU A 57 -4.32 6.29 2.65
C GLU A 57 -5.05 5.94 1.36
N LEU A 58 -6.14 6.64 1.10
CA LEU A 58 -6.93 6.54 -0.12
C LEU A 58 -7.25 7.95 -0.60
N TYR A 59 -6.73 8.32 -1.77
CA TYR A 59 -6.93 9.65 -2.32
C TYR A 59 -7.04 9.63 -3.84
N TRP A 60 -7.76 10.61 -4.37
CA TRP A 60 -7.87 10.87 -5.80
C TRP A 60 -6.97 12.05 -6.14
N THR A 61 -6.03 11.85 -7.06
CA THR A 61 -5.19 12.94 -7.56
C THR A 61 -5.81 13.55 -8.81
N HIS A 62 -5.78 14.88 -8.92
CA HIS A 62 -6.15 15.58 -10.16
C HIS A 62 -5.44 14.97 -11.37
N GLY A 63 -6.21 14.68 -12.42
CA GLY A 63 -5.71 14.06 -13.65
C GLY A 63 -5.72 12.52 -13.68
N TYR A 64 -6.04 11.85 -12.56
CA TYR A 64 -6.21 10.40 -12.52
C TYR A 64 -7.66 10.04 -12.22
N TYR A 65 -8.30 9.28 -13.11
CA TYR A 65 -9.64 8.72 -12.92
C TYR A 65 -9.68 7.53 -11.94
N SER A 66 -8.53 7.18 -11.36
CA SER A 66 -8.32 6.01 -10.52
C SER A 66 -7.80 6.41 -9.14
N PRO A 67 -8.27 5.75 -8.06
CA PRO A 67 -7.80 6.04 -6.73
C PRO A 67 -6.35 5.58 -6.55
N LYS A 68 -5.57 6.40 -5.85
CA LYS A 68 -4.26 6.04 -5.31
C LYS A 68 -4.41 5.52 -3.90
N CYS A 69 -3.76 4.40 -3.62
CA CYS A 69 -3.75 3.77 -2.30
C CYS A 69 -2.32 3.68 -1.77
N LEU A 70 -2.11 4.14 -0.54
CA LEU A 70 -0.96 3.76 0.25
C LEU A 70 -1.35 2.54 1.08
N LEU A 71 -0.66 1.43 0.87
CA LEU A 71 -0.91 0.17 1.55
C LEU A 71 0.28 -0.16 2.44
N TYR A 72 -0.02 -0.64 3.64
CA TYR A 72 0.95 -1.29 4.51
C TYR A 72 0.96 -2.79 4.26
N ILE A 73 2.16 -3.39 4.24
CA ILE A 73 2.39 -4.82 4.15
C ILE A 73 3.39 -5.24 5.23
N SER A 74 3.06 -6.33 5.92
CA SER A 74 3.94 -6.98 6.90
C SER A 74 4.66 -8.15 6.26
N ILE A 75 5.88 -7.93 5.78
CA ILE A 75 6.74 -9.00 5.24
C ILE A 75 7.55 -9.60 6.39
N PRO A 76 7.48 -10.92 6.64
CA PRO A 76 8.23 -11.56 7.71
C PRO A 76 9.73 -11.27 7.63
N GLY A 77 10.32 -10.82 8.73
CA GLY A 77 11.76 -10.53 8.81
C GLY A 77 12.20 -9.21 8.16
N LYS A 78 11.29 -8.45 7.54
CA LYS A 78 11.59 -7.15 6.95
C LYS A 78 11.01 -6.02 7.82
N PRO A 79 11.57 -4.79 7.73
CA PRO A 79 10.95 -3.61 8.30
C PRO A 79 9.53 -3.39 7.77
N HIS A 80 8.75 -2.57 8.47
CA HIS A 80 7.46 -2.09 7.99
C HIS A 80 7.58 -1.61 6.54
N THR A 81 6.75 -2.16 5.65
CA THR A 81 6.87 -1.92 4.21
C THR A 81 5.61 -1.26 3.70
N HIS A 82 5.77 -0.20 2.91
CA HIS A 82 4.69 0.47 2.22
C HIS A 82 4.77 0.22 0.73
N ILE A 83 3.61 0.02 0.09
CA ILE A 83 3.49 0.05 -1.36
C ILE A 83 2.45 1.10 -1.77
N VAL A 84 2.76 1.86 -2.81
CA VAL A 84 1.84 2.82 -3.40
C VAL A 84 1.25 2.19 -4.66
N THR A 85 -0.06 2.21 -4.76
CA THR A 85 -0.79 1.58 -5.87
C THR A 85 -1.79 2.53 -6.52
N ILE A 86 -2.03 2.33 -7.81
CA ILE A 86 -3.20 2.85 -8.52
C ILE A 86 -4.12 1.67 -8.78
N LEU A 87 -5.41 1.82 -8.48
CA LEU A 87 -6.39 0.76 -8.70
C LEU A 87 -7.23 1.01 -9.95
N SER A 88 -7.46 -0.05 -10.71
CA SER A 88 -8.56 -0.13 -11.66
C SER A 88 -9.51 -1.25 -11.26
N ASP A 89 -10.57 -1.44 -12.03
CA ASP A 89 -11.54 -2.52 -11.80
C ASP A 89 -10.92 -3.91 -11.98
N THR A 90 -9.81 -4.02 -12.72
CA THR A 90 -9.24 -5.30 -13.14
C THR A 90 -7.79 -5.49 -12.73
N HIS A 91 -7.09 -4.43 -12.29
CA HIS A 91 -5.66 -4.51 -11.99
C HIS A 91 -5.25 -3.64 -10.81
N VAL A 92 -4.20 -4.08 -10.12
CA VAL A 92 -3.41 -3.24 -9.21
C VAL A 92 -2.14 -2.82 -9.93
N TYR A 93 -1.89 -1.52 -10.01
CA TYR A 93 -0.65 -0.97 -10.56
C TYR A 93 0.24 -0.52 -9.40
N VAL A 94 1.30 -1.27 -9.10
CA VAL A 94 2.27 -0.91 -8.06
C VAL A 94 3.22 0.14 -8.63
N LYS A 95 3.20 1.34 -8.05
CA LYS A 95 3.94 2.52 -8.52
C LYS A 95 5.27 2.72 -7.82
N THR A 96 5.36 2.36 -6.55
CA THR A 96 6.58 2.35 -5.75
C THR A 96 6.37 1.47 -4.52
N GLY A 97 7.44 1.00 -3.91
CA GLY A 97 7.44 0.32 -2.61
C GLY A 97 8.71 0.69 -1.85
N TYR A 98 8.61 0.85 -0.53
CA TYR A 98 9.72 1.30 0.31
C TYR A 98 9.56 0.86 1.76
N ILE A 99 10.67 0.70 2.47
CA ILE A 99 10.67 0.52 3.92
C ILE A 99 10.32 1.82 4.67
N VAL A 100 9.52 1.69 5.72
CA VAL A 100 9.16 2.77 6.62
C VAL A 100 10.26 2.96 7.65
N SER A 101 11.20 3.85 7.34
CA SER A 101 12.34 4.19 8.20
C SER A 101 12.25 5.58 8.83
N ASP A 102 11.40 6.46 8.30
CA ASP A 102 11.30 7.87 8.72
C ASP A 102 10.35 8.04 9.91
N ALA A 103 10.92 8.02 11.12
CA ALA A 103 10.21 8.26 12.39
C ALA A 103 9.59 9.67 12.49
N LYS A 104 9.96 10.63 11.63
CA LYS A 104 9.28 11.94 11.56
C LYS A 104 7.99 11.88 10.74
N LYS A 105 7.79 10.83 9.94
CA LYS A 105 6.59 10.64 9.11
C LYS A 105 5.64 9.61 9.69
N PHE A 106 6.14 8.58 10.35
CA PHE A 106 5.33 7.48 10.88
C PHE A 106 5.67 7.15 12.34
N LYS A 107 4.64 6.77 13.10
CA LYS A 107 4.80 6.21 14.45
C LYS A 107 5.46 4.83 14.36
N SER A 108 5.87 4.28 15.50
CA SER A 108 6.56 2.99 15.59
C SER A 108 5.74 1.78 15.09
N ASP A 109 4.44 1.95 14.88
CA ASP A 109 3.58 0.94 14.25
C ASP A 109 3.75 0.85 12.73
N GLY A 110 4.52 1.76 12.13
CA GLY A 110 4.77 1.88 10.69
C GLY A 110 3.57 2.36 9.87
N LYS A 111 2.39 2.55 10.49
CA LYS A 111 1.11 2.77 9.81
C LYS A 111 0.54 4.17 10.08
N THR A 112 0.72 4.65 11.31
CA THR A 112 0.12 5.91 11.76
C THR A 112 1.03 7.07 11.40
N ARG A 113 0.51 8.05 10.63
CA ARG A 113 1.25 9.29 10.34
C ARG A 113 1.51 10.09 11.63
N VAL A 114 2.72 10.62 11.77
CA VAL A 114 3.01 11.67 12.75
C VAL A 114 2.39 12.97 12.22
N LYS A 115 1.49 13.56 13.00
CA LYS A 115 0.87 14.84 12.62
C LYS A 115 1.85 15.99 12.85
N ASP A 116 1.74 17.07 12.09
CA ASP A 116 2.71 18.17 12.13
C ASP A 116 2.83 18.87 13.50
N PHE A 117 1.82 18.73 14.38
CA PHE A 117 1.84 19.25 15.75
C PHE A 117 2.36 18.25 16.80
N GLU A 118 2.66 17.01 16.39
CA GLU A 118 3.32 15.99 17.22
C GLU A 118 4.84 15.91 16.94
N LYS A 119 5.35 16.73 16.01
CA LYS A 119 6.78 16.86 15.65
C LYS A 119 7.47 17.91 16.52
#